data_AF-A0A1H9NSC2-F1
#
_entry.id   AF-A0A1H9NSC2-F1
#
_cell.length_a   1.000
_cell.length_b   1.000
_cell.length_c   1.000
_cell.angle_alpha   90.00
_cell.angle_beta   90.00
_cell.angle_gamma   90.00
#
_symmetry.space_group_name_H-M   'P 1'
#
loop_
_entity.id
_entity.type
_entity.pdbx_description
1 polymer ?
#
loop_
_entity_poly.entity_id
_entity_poly.type
_entity_poly.pdbx_seq_one_letter_code
_entity_poly.pdbx_strand_id
1 'polypeptide(L)' 'MLKNILNLEGAQKLTKNEQKKINGGYVEAEPCPWMQCRNAFGRCTTFQDKCV' A
#
# COMPACT_ATOMS: atom_id res chain seq x y z
N MET A 1 10.82 10.36 -8.51
CA MET A 1 11.06 10.20 -7.05
C MET A 1 10.61 11.47 -6.34
N LEU A 2 9.69 11.35 -5.38
CA LEU A 2 9.08 12.44 -4.61
C LEU A 2 10.10 13.04 -3.63
N LYS A 3 11.09 13.78 -4.14
CA LYS A 3 12.16 14.39 -3.34
C LYS A 3 11.63 15.39 -2.29
N ASN A 4 10.42 15.91 -2.50
CA ASN A 4 9.88 17.02 -1.70
C ASN A 4 8.99 16.58 -0.52
N ILE A 5 8.49 15.34 -0.49
CA ILE A 5 7.66 14.85 0.63
C ILE A 5 8.51 14.57 1.89
N LEU A 6 9.82 14.33 1.71
CA LEU A 6 10.73 13.96 2.80
C LEU A 6 11.05 15.10 3.78
N ASN A 7 10.74 16.36 3.42
CA ASN A 7 11.11 17.55 4.20
C ASN A 7 9.90 18.41 4.58
N LEU A 8 8.75 17.81 4.90
CA LEU A 8 7.62 18.53 5.46
C LEU A 8 7.89 18.84 6.94
N GLU A 9 7.93 20.11 7.30
CA GLU A 9 7.99 20.54 8.71
C GLU A 9 6.77 20.00 9.47
N GLY A 10 7.00 19.33 10.60
CA GLY A 10 5.94 18.70 11.40
C GLY A 10 5.54 17.28 10.98
N ALA A 11 6.03 16.77 9.84
CA ALA A 11 5.79 15.38 9.46
C ALA A 11 6.65 14.42 10.28
N GLN A 12 6.05 13.33 10.78
CA GLN A 12 6.77 12.30 11.50
C GLN A 12 7.79 11.62 10.58
N LYS A 13 9.08 11.72 10.93
CA LYS A 13 10.15 11.00 10.21
C LYS A 13 10.07 9.51 10.54
N LEU A 14 9.74 8.73 9.53
CA LEU A 14 9.72 7.27 9.62
C LEU A 14 11.15 6.72 9.55
N THR A 15 11.50 5.86 10.49
CA THR A 15 12.73 5.06 10.45
C THR A 15 12.73 4.13 9.24
N LYS A 16 13.93 3.67 8.82
CA LYS A 16 14.05 2.69 7.73
C LYS A 16 13.21 1.43 7.98
N ASN A 17 13.06 1.02 9.24
CA ASN A 17 12.24 -0.13 9.62
C ASN A 17 10.74 0.15 9.49
N GLU A 18 10.28 1.35 9.85
CA GLU A 18 8.88 1.76 9.66
C GLU A 18 8.53 1.91 8.18
N GLN A 19 9.42 2.49 7.38
CA GLN A 19 9.23 2.55 5.92
C GLN A 19 9.12 1.14 5.30
N LYS A 20 9.95 0.19 5.76
CA LYS A 20 9.85 -1.21 5.34
C LYS A 20 8.54 -1.87 5.77
N LYS A 21 7.97 -1.51 6.93
CA LYS A 21 6.65 -1.97 7.37
C LYS A 21 5.50 -1.37 6.55
N ILE A 22 5.70 -0.18 6.00
CA ILE A 22 4.70 0.52 5.16
C ILE A 22 4.70 -0.01 3.73
N ASN A 23 5.74 -0.75 3.31
CA ASN A 23 5.66 -1.49 2.06
C ASN A 23 4.42 -2.39 2.10
N GLY A 24 3.52 -2.16 1.14
CA GLY A 24 2.38 -3.02 0.84
C GLY A 24 2.88 -4.38 0.36
N GLY A 25 3.53 -5.11 1.25
CA GLY A 25 3.98 -6.47 1.03
C GLY A 25 2.75 -7.31 0.71
N TYR A 26 2.89 -8.15 -0.31
CA TYR A 26 1.96 -9.21 -0.61
C TYR A 26 1.72 -10.00 0.69
N VAL A 27 0.59 -9.72 1.34
CA VAL A 27 0.02 -10.60 2.36
C VAL A 27 -0.50 -11.79 1.58
N GLU A 28 -0.21 -13.04 1.99
CA GLU A 28 -1.03 -14.18 1.56
C GLU A 28 -2.45 -13.88 2.03
N ALA A 29 -3.25 -13.27 1.15
CA ALA A 29 -4.57 -12.83 1.52
C ALA A 29 -5.49 -14.02 1.42
N GLU A 30 -6.27 -14.23 2.48
CA GLU A 30 -7.63 -14.77 2.39
C GLU A 30 -8.29 -14.32 1.06
N PRO A 31 -9.08 -15.19 0.41
CA PRO A 31 -9.78 -14.82 -0.81
C PRO A 31 -10.52 -13.50 -0.57
N CYS A 32 -10.44 -12.59 -1.56
CA CYS A 32 -11.09 -11.30 -1.40
C CYS A 32 -12.59 -11.50 -1.12
N PRO A 33 -13.19 -10.71 -0.22
CA PRO A 33 -14.62 -10.77 0.05
C PRO A 33 -15.43 -10.59 -1.23
N TRP A 34 -16.67 -11.09 -1.23
CA TRP A 34 -17.52 -11.13 -2.42
C TRP A 34 -17.62 -9.75 -3.12
N MET A 35 -17.47 -9.75 -4.45
CA MET A 35 -17.38 -8.56 -5.32
C MET A 35 -16.11 -7.71 -5.22
N GLN A 36 -15.08 -8.16 -4.50
CA GLN A 36 -13.75 -7.54 -4.51
C GLN A 36 -12.77 -8.38 -5.34
N CYS A 37 -11.80 -7.71 -5.94
CA CYS A 37 -10.69 -8.32 -6.66
C CYS A 37 -9.36 -7.87 -6.05
N ARG A 38 -8.28 -8.57 -6.39
CA ARG A 38 -6.93 -8.19 -5.97
C ARG A 38 -6.37 -7.16 -6.94
N ASN A 39 -5.74 -6.12 -6.42
CA ASN A 39 -5.03 -5.15 -7.24
C ASN A 39 -3.53 -5.48 -7.37
N ALA A 40 -2.81 -4.68 -8.16
CA ALA A 40 -1.36 -4.83 -8.40
C ALA A 40 -0.50 -4.77 -7.12
N PHE A 41 -1.05 -4.24 -6.03
CA PHE A 41 -0.40 -4.14 -4.73
C PHE A 41 -0.83 -5.26 -3.77
N GLY A 42 -1.59 -6.24 -4.26
CA GLY A 42 -2.03 -7.38 -3.47
C GLY A 42 -3.13 -7.10 -2.44
N ARG A 43 -3.82 -5.97 -2.56
CA ARG A 43 -4.93 -5.59 -1.66
C ARG A 43 -6.27 -5.86 -2.34
N CYS A 44 -7.28 -6.22 -1.54
CA CYS A 44 -8.65 -6.34 -2.04
C CYS A 44 -9.24 -4.96 -2.32
N THR A 45 -9.93 -4.83 -3.45
CA THR A 45 -10.57 -3.60 -3.89
C THR A 45 -11.86 -3.88 -4.65
N THR A 46 -12.81 -2.96 -4.57
CA THR A 46 -14.06 -2.99 -5.37
C THR A 46 -13.90 -2.29 -6.73
N PHE A 47 -12.76 -1.61 -6.96
CA PHE A 47 -12.50 -0.88 -8.20
C PHE A 47 -12.03 -1.84 -9.30
N GLN A 48 -12.93 -2.13 -10.25
CA GLN A 48 -12.70 -3.12 -11.31
C GLN A 48 -11.53 -2.77 -12.24
N ASP A 49 -11.29 -1.48 -12.48
CA ASP A 49 -10.19 -0.98 -13.31
C ASP A 49 -8.80 -1.15 -12.65
N LYS A 50 -8.78 -1.55 -11.38
CA LYS A 50 -7.57 -1.80 -10.59
C LYS A 50 -7.34 -3.28 -10.31
N CYS A 51 -8.23 -4.17 -10.79
CA CYS A 51 -8.04 -5.61 -10.68
C CYS A 51 -6.85 -6.08 -11.54
N VAL A 52 -6.12 -7.07 -11.06
CA VAL A 52 -5.03 -7.76 -11.78
C VAL A 52 -5.31 -9.24 -11.84
#